data_AF-A0A804QBQ1-F1
#
_entry.id   AF-A0A804QBQ1-F1
#
_cell.length_a   1.000
_cell.length_b   1.000
_cell.length_c   1.000
_cell.angle_alpha   90.00
_cell.angle_beta   90.00
_cell.angle_gamma   90.00
#
_symmetry.space_group_name_H-M   'P 1'
#
loop_
_entity.id
_entity.type
_entity.pdbx_description
1 polymer ?
#
loop_
_entity_poly.entity_id
_entity_poly.type
_entity_poly.pdbx_seq_one_letter_code
_entity_poly.pdbx_strand_id
1 'polypeptide(L)'
;MKIQKANAGVLTNFEVLDFLRSRGAKIDPMGCLGAVAVSECKVYEYILKTPACNQTRESIYEFVKRSEGFRLAEADKLNVINWRPSSAADAYAMIEECGKRFSRDERGEACDEDERVQEFLDMVKEVLPAPPKAEVETAEAEAEAEAEVEAMQE
;
A
#
# COMPACT_ATOMS: atom_id res chain seq x y z
N MET A 1 -2.87 -24.00 -22.95
CA MET A 1 -1.91 -22.95 -22.57
C MET A 1 -0.72 -23.57 -21.86
N LYS A 2 0.51 -23.07 -22.08
CA LYS A 2 1.72 -23.48 -21.33
C LYS A 2 2.30 -22.24 -20.65
N ILE A 3 2.65 -22.35 -19.38
CA ILE A 3 3.27 -21.26 -18.61
C ILE A 3 4.77 -21.25 -18.93
N GLN A 4 5.28 -20.14 -19.47
CA GLN A 4 6.71 -20.02 -19.79
C GLN A 4 7.54 -19.55 -18.58
N LYS A 5 7.01 -18.62 -17.81
CA LYS A 5 7.62 -18.10 -16.58
C LYS A 5 6.54 -18.01 -15.51
N ALA A 6 6.75 -18.68 -14.38
CA ALA A 6 5.81 -18.63 -13.26
C ALA A 6 5.82 -17.25 -12.57
N ASN A 7 7.01 -16.70 -12.32
CA ASN A 7 7.20 -15.40 -11.68
C ASN A 7 7.99 -14.49 -12.63
N ALA A 8 7.31 -13.52 -13.25
CA ALA A 8 7.95 -12.59 -14.19
C ALA A 8 8.49 -11.33 -13.51
N GLY A 9 7.97 -11.00 -12.33
CA GLY A 9 8.33 -9.81 -11.56
C GLY A 9 7.33 -9.55 -10.45
N VAL A 10 7.61 -8.53 -9.65
CA VAL A 10 6.70 -8.00 -8.63
C VAL A 10 5.96 -6.79 -9.16
N LEU A 11 4.76 -6.52 -8.65
CA LEU A 11 3.95 -5.36 -8.98
C LEU A 11 3.56 -4.65 -7.70
N THR A 12 3.63 -3.32 -7.71
CA THR A 12 3.13 -2.48 -6.63
C THR A 12 1.61 -2.38 -6.68
N ASN A 13 0.98 -2.16 -5.52
CA ASN A 13 -0.47 -1.95 -5.46
C ASN A 13 -0.90 -0.73 -6.31
N PHE A 14 -0.03 0.28 -6.43
CA PHE A 14 -0.25 1.43 -7.30
C PHE A 14 -0.30 1.05 -8.80
N GLU A 15 0.65 0.25 -9.29
CA GLU A 15 0.65 -0.20 -10.69
C GLU A 15 -0.58 -1.05 -11.02
N VAL A 16 -1.00 -1.90 -10.08
CA VAL A 16 -2.23 -2.68 -10.21
C VAL A 16 -3.46 -1.75 -10.24
N LEU A 17 -3.49 -0.73 -9.38
CA LEU A 17 -4.57 0.25 -9.35
C LEU A 17 -4.66 1.04 -10.66
N ASP A 18 -3.54 1.54 -11.16
CA ASP A 18 -3.46 2.29 -12.42
C ASP A 18 -3.90 1.42 -13.60
N PHE A 19 -3.47 0.16 -13.64
CA PHE A 19 -3.93 -0.81 -14.63
C PHE A 19 -5.44 -1.04 -14.56
N LEU A 20 -6.01 -1.25 -13.36
CA LEU A 20 -7.45 -1.44 -13.18
C LEU A 20 -8.26 -0.19 -13.58
N ARG A 21 -7.76 1.01 -13.27
CA ARG A 21 -8.36 2.29 -13.72
C ARG A 21 -8.36 2.39 -15.25
N SER A 22 -7.26 2.04 -15.89
CA SER A 22 -7.15 2.07 -17.36
C SER A 22 -8.13 1.12 -18.05
N ARG A 23 -8.49 0.02 -17.39
CA ARG A 23 -9.49 -0.94 -17.86
C ARG A 23 -10.94 -0.55 -17.58
N GLY A 24 -11.17 0.51 -16.80
CA GLY A 24 -12.50 1.00 -16.45
C GLY A 24 -13.08 0.37 -15.19
N ALA A 25 -12.25 -0.20 -14.30
CA ALA A 25 -12.71 -0.69 -13.02
C ALA A 25 -13.26 0.48 -12.17
N LYS A 26 -14.42 0.27 -11.55
CA LYS A 26 -15.09 1.24 -10.68
C LYS A 26 -15.53 0.55 -9.39
N ILE A 27 -15.82 1.35 -8.37
CA ILE A 27 -16.34 0.89 -7.09
C ILE A 27 -17.71 0.23 -7.28
N ASP A 28 -18.56 0.82 -8.13
CA ASP A 28 -19.87 0.26 -8.45
C ASP A 28 -19.74 -0.91 -9.45
N PRO A 29 -20.06 -2.16 -9.05
CA PRO A 29 -20.00 -3.33 -9.94
C PRO A 29 -20.96 -3.20 -11.12
N MET A 30 -22.08 -2.48 -10.94
CA MET A 30 -23.08 -2.25 -11.98
C MET A 30 -22.58 -1.25 -13.03
N GLY A 31 -21.80 -0.25 -12.61
CA GLY A 31 -21.11 0.72 -13.45
C GLY A 31 -19.90 0.19 -14.23
N CYS A 32 -19.43 -1.03 -13.96
CA CYS A 32 -18.37 -1.70 -14.71
C CYS A 32 -18.84 -2.18 -16.13
N LEU A 33 -20.15 -2.03 -16.48
CA LEU A 33 -20.77 -2.29 -17.81
C LEU A 33 -20.32 -3.58 -18.53
N GLY A 34 -19.90 -4.61 -17.79
CA GLY A 34 -19.37 -5.85 -18.36
C GLY A 34 -17.99 -5.75 -19.02
N ALA A 35 -17.30 -4.61 -18.93
CA ALA A 35 -15.95 -4.41 -19.47
C ALA A 35 -14.85 -5.04 -18.59
N VAL A 36 -15.17 -5.24 -17.31
CA VAL A 36 -14.24 -5.62 -16.24
C VAL A 36 -14.86 -6.76 -15.43
N ALA A 37 -14.04 -7.74 -15.04
CA ALA A 37 -14.52 -8.88 -14.26
C ALA A 37 -14.93 -8.46 -12.84
N VAL A 38 -15.89 -9.17 -12.22
CA VAL A 38 -16.28 -8.92 -10.82
C VAL A 38 -15.08 -9.04 -9.86
N SER A 39 -14.16 -9.96 -10.14
CA SER A 39 -12.91 -10.09 -9.38
C SER A 39 -12.03 -8.84 -9.50
N GLU A 40 -12.00 -8.19 -10.66
CA GLU A 40 -11.21 -6.97 -10.88
C GLU A 40 -11.84 -5.76 -10.17
N CYS A 41 -13.16 -5.60 -10.19
CA CYS A 41 -13.84 -4.53 -9.46
C CYS A 41 -13.70 -4.73 -7.92
N LYS A 42 -13.68 -5.97 -7.40
CA LYS A 42 -13.39 -6.27 -5.98
C LYS A 42 -11.95 -5.93 -5.56
N VAL A 43 -10.96 -6.29 -6.39
CA VAL A 43 -9.55 -5.95 -6.13
C VAL A 43 -9.37 -4.42 -6.16
N TYR A 44 -10.03 -3.75 -7.09
CA TYR A 44 -10.03 -2.30 -7.19
C TYR A 44 -10.55 -1.64 -5.89
N GLU A 45 -11.70 -2.10 -5.39
CA GLU A 45 -12.28 -1.62 -4.12
C GLU A 45 -11.34 -1.82 -2.94
N TYR A 46 -10.72 -3.01 -2.83
CA TYR A 46 -9.74 -3.29 -1.78
C TYR A 46 -8.54 -2.34 -1.84
N ILE A 47 -7.94 -2.15 -3.02
CA ILE A 47 -6.75 -1.29 -3.16
C ILE A 47 -7.10 0.18 -2.88
N LEU A 48 -8.32 0.64 -3.18
CA LEU A 48 -8.75 1.98 -2.81
C LEU A 48 -8.77 2.21 -1.29
N LYS A 49 -9.04 1.17 -0.49
CA LYS A 49 -8.98 1.21 0.98
C LYS A 49 -7.53 1.24 1.52
N THR A 50 -6.53 0.97 0.67
CA THR A 50 -5.11 0.96 1.04
C THR A 50 -4.42 2.32 0.79
N PRO A 51 -3.29 2.63 1.47
CA PRO A 51 -2.54 3.87 1.24
C PRO A 51 -2.03 4.05 -0.19
N ALA A 52 -1.98 2.99 -1.00
CA ALA A 52 -1.57 3.04 -2.40
C ALA A 52 -2.51 3.89 -3.28
N CYS A 53 -3.75 4.17 -2.83
CA CYS A 53 -4.71 4.98 -3.59
C CYS A 53 -4.23 6.41 -3.88
N ASN A 54 -3.56 7.02 -2.90
CA ASN A 54 -3.15 8.43 -2.97
C ASN A 54 -1.73 8.59 -3.52
N GLN A 55 -0.99 7.49 -3.67
CA GLN A 55 0.39 7.52 -4.17
C GLN A 55 0.43 7.93 -5.63
N THR A 56 1.50 8.62 -6.02
CA THR A 56 1.81 8.93 -7.41
C THR A 56 3.06 8.17 -7.85
N ARG A 57 3.23 8.04 -9.17
CA ARG A 57 4.42 7.42 -9.74
C ARG A 57 5.69 8.14 -9.26
N GLU A 58 5.65 9.46 -9.18
CA GLU A 58 6.74 10.32 -8.72
C GLU A 58 7.13 10.02 -7.27
N SER A 59 6.15 9.92 -6.36
CA SER A 59 6.40 9.56 -4.95
C SER A 59 7.06 8.20 -4.81
N ILE A 60 6.65 7.21 -5.61
CA ILE A 60 7.24 5.87 -5.57
C ILE A 60 8.70 5.91 -6.05
N TYR A 61 8.99 6.60 -7.15
CA TYR A 61 10.38 6.74 -7.64
C TYR A 61 11.26 7.49 -6.64
N GLU A 62 10.72 8.53 -6.01
CA GLU A 62 11.44 9.28 -4.98
C GLU A 62 11.75 8.40 -3.75
N PHE A 63 10.79 7.59 -3.31
CA PHE A 63 10.99 6.64 -2.22
C PHE A 63 12.04 5.61 -2.59
N VAL A 64 11.96 4.99 -3.78
CA VAL A 64 12.92 4.00 -4.24
C VAL A 64 14.34 4.60 -4.25
N LYS A 65 14.49 5.83 -4.74
CA LYS A 65 15.78 6.54 -4.76
C LYS A 65 16.32 6.85 -3.36
N ARG A 66 15.49 7.36 -2.45
CA ARG A 66 15.91 7.64 -1.06
C ARG A 66 16.17 6.37 -0.25
N SER A 67 15.46 5.28 -0.56
CA SER A 67 15.62 3.97 0.10
C SER A 67 16.95 3.27 -0.21
N GLU A 68 17.70 3.72 -1.23
CA GLU A 68 19.02 3.17 -1.57
C GLU A 68 20.03 3.36 -0.44
N GLY A 69 19.91 4.43 0.35
CA GLY A 69 20.76 4.69 1.52
C GLY A 69 20.60 3.65 2.63
N PHE A 70 19.44 2.99 2.70
CA PHE A 70 19.10 2.04 3.77
C PHE A 70 19.33 0.56 3.39
N ARG A 71 19.81 0.29 2.16
CA ARG A 71 20.12 -1.08 1.66
C ARG A 71 18.98 -2.09 1.88
N LEU A 72 17.74 -1.64 1.67
CA LEU A 72 16.55 -2.50 1.76
C LEU A 72 16.49 -3.47 0.57
N ALA A 73 16.01 -4.70 0.80
CA ALA A 73 15.75 -5.64 -0.28
C ALA A 73 14.53 -5.17 -1.10
N GLU A 74 14.40 -5.65 -2.35
CA GLU A 74 13.28 -5.25 -3.22
C GLU A 74 11.92 -5.62 -2.62
N ALA A 75 11.83 -6.76 -1.92
CA ALA A 75 10.62 -7.17 -1.21
C ALA A 75 10.26 -6.24 -0.05
N ASP A 76 11.24 -5.76 0.71
CA ASP A 76 11.02 -4.83 1.81
C ASP A 76 10.55 -3.46 1.27
N LYS A 77 11.18 -2.98 0.18
CA LYS A 77 10.75 -1.75 -0.51
C LYS A 77 9.29 -1.86 -0.96
N LEU A 78 8.91 -3.00 -1.54
CA LEU A 78 7.55 -3.26 -1.99
C LEU A 78 6.56 -3.25 -0.82
N ASN A 79 6.89 -3.90 0.31
CA ASN A 79 6.06 -3.93 1.51
C ASN A 79 5.82 -2.52 2.06
N VAL A 80 6.89 -1.71 2.13
CA VAL A 80 6.84 -0.33 2.61
C VAL A 80 5.98 0.54 1.69
N ILE A 81 6.11 0.40 0.36
CA ILE A 81 5.28 1.12 -0.61
C ILE A 81 3.80 0.74 -0.43
N ASN A 82 3.50 -0.55 -0.29
CA ASN A 82 2.12 -1.02 -0.25
C ASN A 82 1.38 -0.68 1.05
N TRP A 83 2.06 -0.71 2.20
CA TRP A 83 1.43 -0.54 3.51
C TRP A 83 1.74 0.78 4.21
N ARG A 84 2.82 1.47 3.83
CA ARG A 84 3.27 2.73 4.45
C ARG A 84 3.41 2.60 5.99
N PRO A 85 4.53 2.09 6.52
CA PRO A 85 4.73 1.91 7.95
C PRO A 85 4.54 3.23 8.70
N SER A 86 3.76 3.18 9.77
CA SER A 86 3.39 4.35 10.58
C SER A 86 4.14 4.39 11.92
N SER A 87 4.52 3.22 12.41
CA SER A 87 5.22 2.98 13.67
C SER A 87 6.53 2.23 13.45
N ALA A 88 7.45 2.34 14.42
CA ALA A 88 8.67 1.54 14.44
C ALA A 88 8.36 0.04 14.44
N ALA A 89 7.31 -0.39 15.15
CA ALA A 89 6.86 -1.77 15.15
C ALA A 89 6.51 -2.27 13.73
N ASP A 90 5.86 -1.42 12.92
CA ASP A 90 5.52 -1.75 11.53
C ASP A 90 6.80 -1.90 10.69
N ALA A 91 7.76 -1.00 10.87
CA ALA A 91 9.05 -1.08 10.18
C ALA A 91 9.81 -2.37 10.51
N TYR A 92 9.88 -2.74 11.80
CA TYR A 92 10.49 -4.00 12.23
C TYR A 92 9.74 -5.24 11.71
N ALA A 93 8.42 -5.15 11.55
CA ALA A 93 7.61 -6.25 11.01
C ALA A 93 7.74 -6.39 9.48
N MET A 94 7.94 -5.29 8.75
CA MET A 94 8.00 -5.28 7.29
C MET A 94 9.41 -5.48 6.71
N ILE A 95 10.45 -5.13 7.48
CA ILE A 95 11.85 -5.16 7.03
C ILE A 95 12.56 -6.33 7.70
N GLU A 96 13.04 -7.28 6.90
CA GLU A 96 13.87 -8.36 7.42
C GLU A 96 15.20 -7.86 7.96
N GLU A 97 15.58 -8.37 9.14
CA GLU A 97 16.81 -8.00 9.84
C GLU A 97 17.01 -6.49 10.02
N CYS A 98 15.90 -5.77 10.22
CA CYS A 98 15.82 -4.33 10.47
C CYS A 98 16.99 -3.83 11.36
N GLY A 99 17.14 -4.32 12.60
CA GLY A 99 18.22 -3.90 13.50
C GLY A 99 19.63 -4.02 12.90
N LYS A 100 19.97 -5.17 12.31
CA LYS A 100 21.30 -5.35 11.67
C LYS A 100 21.53 -4.39 10.50
N ARG A 101 20.47 -4.07 9.73
CA ARG A 101 20.57 -3.16 8.58
C ARG A 101 20.64 -1.69 9.00
N PHE A 102 19.90 -1.29 10.02
CA PHE A 102 19.87 0.08 10.54
C PHE A 102 20.99 0.36 11.56
N SER A 103 21.73 -0.66 12.00
CA SER A 103 22.93 -0.49 12.84
C SER A 103 24.09 0.26 12.17
N ARG A 104 24.00 0.51 10.86
CA ARG A 104 25.00 1.26 10.10
C ARG A 104 24.36 2.37 9.30
N ASP A 105 24.97 3.54 9.35
CA ASP A 105 24.54 4.70 8.59
C ASP A 105 24.97 4.60 7.11
N GLU A 106 24.60 5.59 6.30
CA GLU A 106 25.00 5.65 4.87
C GLU A 106 26.52 5.63 4.66
N ARG A 107 27.31 6.03 5.67
CA ARG A 107 28.78 6.08 5.67
C ARG A 107 29.43 4.80 6.23
N GLY A 108 28.63 3.88 6.77
CA GLY A 108 29.07 2.64 7.39
C GLY A 108 29.50 2.77 8.86
N GLU A 109 29.24 3.91 9.50
CA GLU A 109 29.46 4.16 10.92
C GLU A 109 28.33 3.55 11.75
N ALA A 110 28.63 3.11 12.96
CA ALA A 110 27.62 2.58 13.87
C ALA A 110 26.72 3.73 14.33
N CYS A 111 25.42 3.57 14.13
CA CYS A 111 24.40 4.51 14.55
C CYS A 111 23.33 3.79 15.36
N ASP A 112 22.65 4.54 16.23
CA ASP A 112 21.55 4.01 17.02
C ASP A 112 20.43 3.52 16.09
N GLU A 113 20.06 2.23 16.24
CA GLU A 113 19.09 1.57 15.37
C GLU A 113 17.73 2.29 15.40
N ASP A 114 17.32 2.75 16.59
CA ASP A 114 16.06 3.46 16.80
C ASP A 114 16.04 4.84 16.12
N GLU A 115 17.15 5.58 16.13
CA GLU A 115 17.27 6.86 15.42
C GLU A 115 17.16 6.65 13.91
N ARG A 116 17.84 5.62 13.38
CA ARG A 116 17.79 5.28 11.95
C ARG A 116 16.42 4.82 11.49
N VAL A 117 15.70 4.05 12.32
CA VAL A 117 14.32 3.65 12.04
C VAL A 117 13.42 4.88 12.05
N GLN A 118 13.64 5.83 12.97
CA GLN A 118 12.88 7.07 13.02
C GLN A 118 13.11 7.94 11.77
N GLU A 119 14.37 8.11 11.34
CA GLU A 119 14.72 8.80 10.09
C GLU A 119 14.04 8.15 8.87
N PHE A 120 14.02 6.82 8.83
CA PHE A 120 13.34 6.07 7.77
C PHE A 120 11.82 6.31 7.78
N LEU A 121 11.18 6.27 8.95
CA LEU A 121 9.75 6.53 9.09
C LEU A 121 9.39 7.97 8.69
N ASP A 122 10.24 8.93 9.04
CA ASP A 122 10.01 10.33 8.69
C ASP A 122 10.17 10.54 7.18
N MET A 123 11.17 9.90 6.55
CA MET A 123 11.30 9.88 5.09
C MET A 123 10.09 9.24 4.40
N VAL A 124 9.57 8.13 4.94
CA VAL A 124 8.34 7.49 4.42
C VAL A 124 7.13 8.42 4.55
N LYS A 125 7.00 9.15 5.67
CA LYS A 125 5.89 10.09 5.88
C LYS A 125 5.97 11.31 4.98
N GLU A 126 7.17 11.79 4.67
CA GLU A 126 7.40 12.92 3.75
C GLU A 126 7.09 12.55 2.29
N VAL A 127 7.55 11.38 1.84
CA VAL A 127 7.48 10.99 0.43
C VAL A 127 6.15 10.35 0.07
N LEU A 128 5.63 9.47 0.94
CA LEU A 128 4.39 8.75 0.68
C LEU A 128 3.21 9.52 1.28
N PRO A 129 2.22 9.91 0.46
CA PRO A 129 1.04 10.64 0.91
C PRO A 129 0.28 9.87 1.99
N ALA A 130 -0.44 10.61 2.83
CA ALA A 130 -1.24 10.02 3.88
C ALA A 130 -2.25 9.02 3.31
N PRO A 131 -2.54 7.91 4.04
CA PRO A 131 -3.61 7.01 3.66
C PRO A 131 -4.91 7.78 3.48
N PRO A 132 -5.84 7.31 2.63
CA PRO A 132 -7.17 7.88 2.56
C PRO A 132 -7.73 7.92 3.99
N LYS A 133 -8.18 9.11 4.45
CA LYS A 133 -8.87 9.21 5.73
C LYS A 133 -10.06 8.26 5.68
N ALA A 134 -10.29 7.52 6.75
CA ALA A 134 -11.44 6.66 6.95
C ALA A 134 -12.73 7.51 6.89
N GLU A 135 -13.21 7.80 5.69
CA GLU A 135 -14.57 8.26 5.41
C GLU A 135 -15.42 7.11 4.85
N VAL A 136 -14.83 5.91 4.69
CA VAL A 136 -15.52 4.72 4.15
C VAL A 136 -16.13 3.84 5.25
N GLU A 137 -15.61 3.90 6.49
CA GLU A 137 -16.20 3.15 7.61
C GLU A 137 -17.58 3.70 8.03
N THR A 138 -17.86 4.98 7.77
CA THR A 138 -19.19 5.56 8.07
C THR A 138 -20.25 5.10 7.07
N ALA A 139 -19.91 4.85 5.80
CA ALA A 139 -20.89 4.44 4.80
C ALA A 139 -21.31 2.96 4.94
N GLU A 140 -20.39 2.07 5.32
CA GLU A 140 -20.72 0.66 5.55
C GLU A 140 -21.51 0.49 6.86
N ALA A 141 -21.20 1.26 7.91
CA ALA A 141 -21.95 1.25 9.17
C ALA A 141 -23.34 1.90 9.05
N GLU A 142 -23.51 2.96 8.24
CA GLU A 142 -24.81 3.57 7.97
C GLU A 142 -25.71 2.64 7.14
N ALA A 143 -25.16 1.92 6.16
CA ALA A 143 -25.92 0.96 5.35
C ALA A 143 -26.37 -0.29 6.14
N GLU A 144 -25.55 -0.80 7.07
CA GLU A 144 -25.95 -1.90 7.96
C GLU A 144 -26.99 -1.45 9.00
N ALA A 145 -26.87 -0.23 9.52
CA ALA A 145 -27.83 0.33 10.48
C ALA A 145 -29.20 0.61 9.84
N GLU A 146 -29.26 1.09 8.60
CA GLU A 146 -30.54 1.29 7.88
C GLU A 146 -31.24 -0.05 7.58
N ALA A 147 -30.49 -1.10 7.24
CA ALA A 147 -31.04 -2.43 6.97
C ALA A 147 -31.60 -3.13 8.23
N GLU A 148 -30.98 -2.95 9.40
CA GLU A 148 -31.51 -3.49 10.67
C GLU A 148 -32.77 -2.76 11.15
N VAL A 149 -32.88 -1.44 10.91
CA VAL A 149 -34.05 -0.65 11.32
C VAL A 149 -35.28 -0.99 10.46
N GLU A 150 -35.09 -1.28 9.16
CA GLU A 150 -36.18 -1.68 8.27
C GLU A 150 -36.69 -3.11 8.59
N ALA A 151 -35.79 -4.03 8.97
CA ALA A 151 -36.16 -5.40 9.35
C ALA A 151 -36.90 -5.52 10.70
N MET A 152 -36.84 -4.50 11.56
CA MET A 152 -37.61 -4.45 12.82
C MET A 152 -39.00 -3.79 12.69
N GLN A 153 -39.35 -3.26 11.51
CA GLN A 153 -40.64 -2.60 11.26
C GLN A 153 -41.66 -3.45 10.49
N GLU A 154 -41.32 -4.70 10.11
CA GLU A 154 -42.27 -5.71 9.58
C GLU A 154 -42.75 -6.71 10.66
#